data_AF-A0A537H9E1-F1
#
_entry.id   AF-A0A537H9E1-F1
#
_cell.length_a   1.000
_cell.length_b   1.000
_cell.length_c   1.000
_cell.angle_alpha   90.00
_cell.angle_beta   90.00
_cell.angle_gamma   90.00
#
_symmetry.space_group_name_H-M   'P 1'
#
loop_
_entity.id
_entity.type
_entity.pdbx_description
1 polymer ?
#
loop_
_entity_poly.entity_id
_entity_poly.type
_entity_poly.pdbx_seq_one_letter_code
_entity_poly.pdbx_strand_id
1 'polypeptide(L)'
;MRAPWKAQEQIITGPTGQKTSTRASRRDFLLYLGPSLMVSLAYMDPGNYGTDLAAGAGFKFGLVWAVWLASAMAMLLQYLSGKLGIASGHSLPEMVRKSLVRKEFVVPYWLAAEAAAAATDLAEYLGTVVALNILFGVPLLYAAIFGAFDVLLLMTMMTRRFHIIEQFFMLFTSVLVLGILYQLIVIKPDLGQIAFHSVVPGSLSTDALLLVVGIIGATVMPHALFVHSWLSKNKMDLMGKKIPDPNNRY
;
A
#
# COMPACT_ATOMS: atom_id res chain seq x y z
N MET A 1 4.54 15.10 46.31
CA MET A 1 4.17 14.30 45.13
C MET A 1 3.76 15.25 44.00
N ARG A 2 4.59 15.40 42.97
CA ARG A 2 4.30 16.20 41.76
C ARG A 2 4.30 15.26 40.56
N ALA A 3 3.30 15.40 39.69
CA ALA A 3 3.03 14.48 38.60
C ALA A 3 4.16 14.46 37.55
N PRO A 4 4.50 13.28 36.98
CA PRO A 4 5.71 13.05 36.17
C PRO A 4 5.68 13.64 34.74
N TRP A 5 4.58 14.27 34.31
CA TRP A 5 4.41 14.75 32.92
C TRP A 5 4.97 16.14 32.65
N LYS A 6 5.37 16.91 33.68
CA LYS A 6 5.95 18.27 33.51
C LYS A 6 7.47 18.30 33.35
N ALA A 7 8.16 17.15 33.41
CA ALA A 7 9.62 17.10 33.32
C ALA A 7 10.14 16.93 31.87
N GLN A 8 9.27 16.71 30.88
CA GLN A 8 9.66 16.44 29.49
C GLN A 8 9.75 17.68 28.58
N GLU A 9 9.39 18.87 29.06
CA GLU A 9 9.48 20.10 28.25
C GLU A 9 10.90 20.71 28.19
N GLN A 10 11.89 20.19 28.91
CA GLN A 10 13.20 20.85 29.04
C GLN A 10 14.39 20.17 28.31
N ILE A 11 14.21 19.11 27.52
CA ILE A 11 15.33 18.39 26.87
C ILE A 11 15.29 18.45 25.33
N ILE A 12 14.86 19.59 24.76
CA ILE A 12 15.08 19.90 23.35
C ILE A 12 15.85 21.22 23.24
N THR A 13 17.08 21.22 23.74
CA THR A 13 18.09 22.24 23.38
C THR A 13 19.37 21.52 22.95
N GLY A 14 19.40 21.10 21.68
CA GLY A 14 20.67 20.77 21.02
C GLY A 14 21.52 22.03 20.83
N PRO A 15 22.86 21.93 20.77
CA PRO A 15 23.77 23.08 20.82
C PRO A 15 23.89 23.88 19.51
N THR A 16 22.88 23.85 18.63
CA THR A 16 22.79 24.77 17.49
C THR A 16 21.37 25.28 17.35
N GLY A 17 21.19 26.58 17.58
CA GLY A 17 19.93 27.31 17.52
C GLY A 17 19.35 27.43 16.10
N GLN A 18 19.13 26.31 15.42
CA GLN A 18 18.27 26.29 14.25
C GLN A 18 16.82 26.23 14.70
N LYS A 19 16.15 27.38 14.61
CA LYS A 19 14.69 27.46 14.56
C LYS A 19 14.21 26.52 13.44
N THR A 20 13.65 25.37 13.79
CA THR A 20 12.99 24.49 12.83
C THR A 20 11.77 25.26 12.30
N SER A 21 11.93 25.85 11.12
CA SER A 21 10.84 26.50 10.39
C SER A 21 9.70 25.50 10.22
N THR A 22 8.57 25.77 10.87
CA THR A 22 7.35 24.95 10.90
C THR A 22 6.55 24.98 9.60
N ARG A 23 7.10 25.53 8.50
CA ARG A 23 6.48 25.41 7.18
C ARG A 23 7.10 24.23 6.45
N ALA A 24 6.33 23.15 6.30
CA ALA A 24 6.61 22.13 5.30
C ALA A 24 6.82 22.83 3.94
N SER A 25 8.03 22.76 3.40
CA SER A 25 8.35 23.38 2.12
C SER A 25 7.61 22.64 1.01
N ARG A 26 7.24 23.34 -0.08
CA ARG A 26 6.71 22.67 -1.29
C ARG A 26 7.68 21.60 -1.81
N ARG A 27 8.99 21.78 -1.58
CA ARG A 27 10.01 20.75 -1.88
C ARG A 27 9.87 19.52 -0.98
N ASP A 28 9.58 19.71 0.30
CA ASP A 28 9.37 18.59 1.23
C ASP A 28 8.14 17.79 0.83
N PHE A 29 7.04 18.47 0.47
CA PHE A 29 5.83 17.83 -0.03
C PHE A 29 6.09 17.00 -1.31
N LEU A 30 6.77 17.58 -2.30
CA LEU A 30 7.15 16.87 -3.53
C LEU A 30 8.07 15.66 -3.26
N LEU A 31 8.95 15.75 -2.26
CA LEU A 31 9.83 14.66 -1.87
C LEU A 31 9.11 13.48 -1.19
N TYR A 32 7.98 13.73 -0.53
CA TYR A 32 7.13 12.70 0.09
C TYR A 32 6.12 12.09 -0.91
N LEU A 33 5.80 12.77 -2.01
CA LEU A 33 4.88 12.24 -3.03
C LEU A 33 5.38 10.94 -3.67
N GLY A 34 6.67 10.79 -3.97
CA GLY A 34 7.21 9.57 -4.59
C GLY A 34 6.92 8.31 -3.77
N PRO A 35 7.31 8.28 -2.48
CA PRO A 35 6.94 7.22 -1.55
C PRO A 35 5.45 6.90 -1.46
N SER A 36 4.62 7.94 -1.33
CA SER A 36 3.17 7.75 -1.22
C SER A 36 2.58 7.21 -2.51
N LEU A 37 3.08 7.66 -3.67
CA LEU A 37 2.62 7.18 -4.97
C LEU A 37 2.98 5.71 -5.15
N MET A 38 4.20 5.28 -4.80
CA MET A 38 4.60 3.87 -4.82
C MET A 38 3.69 2.99 -3.98
N VAL A 39 3.34 3.44 -2.77
CA VAL A 39 2.42 2.70 -1.90
C VAL A 39 1.02 2.66 -2.50
N SER A 40 0.55 3.75 -3.11
CA SER A 40 -0.75 3.77 -3.80
C SER A 40 -0.82 2.82 -4.99
N LEU A 41 0.29 2.65 -5.73
CA LEU A 41 0.35 1.71 -6.86
C LEU A 41 0.13 0.25 -6.43
N ALA A 42 0.57 -0.12 -5.23
CA ALA A 42 0.38 -1.46 -4.69
C ALA A 42 -1.10 -1.83 -4.51
N TYR A 43 -2.01 -0.84 -4.41
CA TYR A 43 -3.45 -1.09 -4.28
C TYR A 43 -4.18 -1.19 -5.64
N MET A 44 -3.47 -1.00 -6.75
CA MET A 44 -4.02 -1.11 -8.12
C MET A 44 -3.60 -2.44 -8.78
N ASP A 45 -3.32 -3.46 -7.97
CA ASP A 45 -2.85 -4.76 -8.40
C ASP A 45 -3.97 -5.59 -9.06
N PRO A 46 -3.62 -6.52 -9.98
CA PRO A 46 -4.59 -7.40 -10.62
C PRO A 46 -5.42 -8.25 -9.64
N GLY A 47 -4.92 -8.49 -8.43
CA GLY A 47 -5.62 -9.26 -7.39
C GLY A 47 -6.97 -8.67 -7.02
N ASN A 48 -7.07 -7.33 -6.98
CA ASN A 48 -8.31 -6.63 -6.65
C ASN A 48 -9.33 -6.64 -7.81
N TYR A 49 -8.86 -6.61 -9.06
CA TYR A 49 -9.75 -6.54 -10.24
C TYR A 49 -10.69 -7.74 -10.36
N GLY A 50 -10.25 -8.94 -9.98
CA GLY A 50 -11.11 -10.12 -10.02
C GLY A 50 -12.35 -9.97 -9.15
N THR A 51 -12.16 -9.49 -7.91
CA THR A 51 -13.27 -9.26 -6.97
C THR A 51 -14.14 -8.08 -7.37
N ASP A 52 -13.54 -6.98 -7.83
CA ASP A 52 -14.28 -5.78 -8.26
C ASP A 52 -15.13 -6.04 -9.52
N LEU A 53 -14.60 -6.77 -10.50
CA LEU A 53 -15.34 -7.16 -11.70
C LEU A 53 -16.48 -8.13 -11.37
N ALA A 54 -16.24 -9.11 -10.49
CA ALA A 54 -17.29 -10.02 -10.04
C ALA A 54 -18.41 -9.29 -9.28
N ALA A 55 -18.04 -8.34 -8.41
CA ALA A 55 -18.97 -7.47 -7.68
C ALA A 55 -19.81 -6.60 -8.61
N GLY A 56 -19.17 -5.93 -9.58
CA GLY A 56 -19.86 -5.09 -10.57
C GLY A 56 -20.78 -5.90 -11.50
N ALA A 57 -20.35 -7.08 -11.94
CA ALA A 57 -21.15 -7.95 -12.80
C ALA A 57 -22.38 -8.53 -12.07
N GLY A 58 -22.22 -8.95 -10.82
CA GLY A 58 -23.29 -9.58 -10.04
C GLY A 58 -24.25 -8.58 -9.38
N PHE A 59 -23.73 -7.47 -8.85
CA PHE A 59 -24.48 -6.56 -7.97
C PHE A 59 -24.52 -5.12 -8.49
N LYS A 60 -24.04 -4.86 -9.71
CA LYS A 60 -23.95 -3.51 -10.30
C LYS A 60 -23.26 -2.55 -9.33
N PHE A 61 -23.93 -1.46 -8.95
CA PHE A 61 -23.39 -0.45 -8.04
C PHE A 61 -23.59 -0.80 -6.56
N GLY A 62 -24.33 -1.85 -6.22
CA GLY A 62 -24.78 -2.13 -4.84
C GLY A 62 -23.68 -2.40 -3.82
N LEU A 63 -22.45 -2.66 -4.28
CA LEU A 63 -21.26 -2.93 -3.44
C LEU A 63 -20.22 -1.79 -3.45
N VAL A 64 -20.51 -0.66 -4.10
CA VAL A 64 -19.57 0.48 -4.19
C VAL A 64 -19.24 1.06 -2.81
N TRP A 65 -20.20 1.08 -1.88
CA TRP A 65 -19.96 1.47 -0.49
C TRP A 65 -18.87 0.63 0.20
N ALA A 66 -18.75 -0.67 -0.14
CA ALA A 66 -17.75 -1.56 0.45
C ALA A 66 -16.34 -1.20 -0.03
N VAL A 67 -16.20 -0.79 -1.30
CA VAL A 67 -14.95 -0.29 -1.87
C VAL A 67 -14.54 1.02 -1.19
N TRP A 68 -15.48 1.94 -0.93
CA TRP A 68 -15.20 3.17 -0.17
C TRP A 68 -14.77 2.88 1.26
N LEU A 69 -15.46 1.96 1.94
CA LEU A 69 -15.11 1.55 3.30
C LEU A 69 -13.71 0.94 3.34
N ALA A 70 -13.41 0.00 2.43
CA ALA A 70 -12.12 -0.64 2.33
C ALA A 70 -11.01 0.40 2.04
N SER A 71 -11.26 1.33 1.13
CA SER A 71 -10.35 2.44 0.82
C SER A 71 -10.11 3.34 2.03
N ALA A 72 -11.15 3.65 2.81
CA ALA A 72 -11.02 4.44 4.04
C ALA A 72 -10.18 3.71 5.10
N MET A 73 -10.38 2.39 5.25
CA MET A 73 -9.56 1.55 6.13
C MET A 73 -8.11 1.51 5.68
N ALA A 74 -7.85 1.32 4.38
CA ALA A 74 -6.50 1.36 3.81
C ALA A 74 -5.81 2.69 4.09
N MET A 75 -6.47 3.82 3.81
CA MET A 75 -5.92 5.15 4.07
C MET A 75 -5.58 5.34 5.55
N LEU A 76 -6.45 4.90 6.46
CA LEU A 76 -6.20 4.96 7.90
C LEU A 76 -4.99 4.12 8.30
N LEU A 77 -4.92 2.86 7.87
CA LEU A 77 -3.82 1.95 8.19
C LEU A 77 -2.49 2.44 7.61
N GLN A 78 -2.51 2.94 6.37
CA GLN A 78 -1.33 3.51 5.73
C GLN A 78 -0.87 4.79 6.41
N TYR A 79 -1.80 5.66 6.83
CA TYR A 79 -1.47 6.84 7.62
C TYR A 79 -0.82 6.46 8.96
N LEU A 80 -1.37 5.47 9.67
CA LEU A 80 -0.79 4.99 10.92
C LEU A 80 0.59 4.36 10.72
N SER A 81 0.77 3.58 9.65
CA SER A 81 2.05 2.97 9.31
C SER A 81 3.13 4.01 9.00
N GLY A 82 2.81 4.99 8.15
CA GLY A 82 3.71 6.11 7.85
C GLY A 82 4.01 6.94 9.10
N LYS A 83 3.00 7.26 9.90
CA LYS A 83 3.16 7.99 11.18
C LYS A 83 4.05 7.24 12.17
N LEU A 84 3.94 5.92 12.25
CA LEU A 84 4.82 5.09 13.09
C LEU A 84 6.27 5.22 12.63
N GLY A 85 6.54 5.05 11.33
CA GLY A 85 7.88 5.22 10.75
C GLY A 85 8.47 6.60 11.05
N ILE A 86 7.63 7.65 10.95
CA ILE A 86 8.04 9.02 11.19
C ILE A 86 8.29 9.31 12.68
N ALA A 87 7.37 8.90 13.56
CA ALA A 87 7.41 9.27 14.97
C ALA A 87 8.37 8.41 15.80
N SER A 88 8.57 7.15 15.41
CA SER A 88 9.41 6.21 16.17
C SER A 88 10.83 6.06 15.62
N GLY A 89 11.07 6.46 14.36
CA GLY A 89 12.32 6.17 13.65
C GLY A 89 12.54 4.67 13.38
N HIS A 90 11.52 3.83 13.57
CA HIS A 90 11.57 2.38 13.37
C HIS A 90 10.53 1.94 12.35
N SER A 91 10.86 0.94 11.54
CA SER A 91 9.88 0.31 10.66
C SER A 91 8.89 -0.54 11.47
N LEU A 92 7.71 -0.81 10.91
CA LEU A 92 6.69 -1.63 11.57
C LEU A 92 7.23 -3.03 11.96
N PRO A 93 7.98 -3.76 11.10
CA PRO A 93 8.61 -5.02 11.49
C PRO A 93 9.63 -4.89 12.63
N GLU A 94 10.42 -3.81 12.65
CA GLU A 94 11.36 -3.55 13.75
C GLU A 94 10.64 -3.34 15.08
N MET A 95 9.53 -2.59 15.06
CA MET A 95 8.70 -2.37 16.24
C MET A 95 8.04 -3.66 16.71
N VAL A 96 7.50 -4.47 15.79
CA VAL A 96 6.95 -5.80 16.11
C VAL A 96 8.01 -6.69 16.74
N ARG A 97 9.25 -6.69 16.22
CA ARG A 97 10.36 -7.45 16.80
C ARG A 97 10.75 -6.95 18.20
N LYS A 98 10.68 -5.64 18.45
CA LYS A 98 10.94 -5.04 19.77
C LYS A 98 9.83 -5.39 20.79
N SER A 99 8.57 -5.42 20.35
CA SER A 99 7.43 -5.80 21.20
C SER A 99 7.36 -7.30 21.46
N LEU A 100 7.61 -8.13 20.44
CA LEU A 100 7.67 -9.58 20.51
C LEU A 100 9.11 -10.01 20.82
N VAL A 101 9.48 -9.93 22.10
CA VAL A 101 10.85 -10.25 22.56
C VAL A 101 11.18 -11.72 22.35
N ARG A 102 10.21 -12.62 22.58
CA ARG A 102 10.39 -14.08 22.55
C ARG A 102 10.32 -14.62 21.13
N LYS A 103 11.27 -15.50 20.78
CA LYS A 103 11.39 -16.11 19.45
C LYS A 103 10.14 -16.91 19.07
N GLU A 104 9.46 -17.49 20.05
CA GLU A 104 8.22 -18.26 19.85
C GLU A 104 7.10 -17.47 19.16
N PHE A 105 7.05 -16.13 19.32
CA PHE A 105 6.03 -15.29 18.68
C PHE A 105 6.52 -14.61 17.39
N VAL A 106 7.83 -14.37 17.29
CA VAL A 106 8.43 -13.71 16.12
C VAL A 106 8.43 -14.62 14.90
N VAL A 107 8.79 -15.90 15.08
CA VAL A 107 8.93 -16.84 13.96
C VAL A 107 7.59 -17.10 13.27
N PRO A 108 6.48 -17.41 13.97
CA PRO A 108 5.18 -17.56 13.33
C PRO A 108 4.70 -16.28 12.63
N TYR A 109 4.94 -15.11 13.23
CA TYR A 109 4.58 -13.83 12.63
C TYR A 109 5.35 -13.58 11.33
N TRP A 110 6.66 -13.84 11.33
CA TRP A 110 7.49 -13.71 10.14
C TRP A 110 7.05 -14.67 9.04
N LEU A 111 6.77 -15.93 9.37
CA LEU A 111 6.24 -16.90 8.41
C LEU A 111 4.88 -16.48 7.83
N ALA A 112 3.98 -15.94 8.66
CA ALA A 112 2.69 -15.44 8.21
C ALA A 112 2.84 -14.22 7.28
N ALA A 113 3.78 -13.31 7.59
CA ALA A 113 4.09 -12.16 6.75
C ALA A 113 4.68 -12.57 5.40
N GLU A 114 5.60 -13.54 5.39
CA GLU A 114 6.20 -14.07 4.17
C GLU A 114 5.14 -14.80 3.32
N ALA A 115 4.28 -15.61 3.94
CA ALA A 115 3.19 -16.27 3.25
C ALA A 115 2.19 -15.27 2.64
N ALA A 116 1.90 -14.17 3.34
CA ALA A 116 1.05 -13.11 2.81
C ALA A 116 1.70 -12.39 1.60
N ALA A 117 3.00 -12.11 1.66
CA ALA A 117 3.73 -11.53 0.53
C ALA A 117 3.75 -12.47 -0.68
N ALA A 118 4.01 -13.77 -0.47
CA ALA A 118 3.98 -14.77 -1.53
C ALA A 118 2.58 -14.97 -2.13
N ALA A 119 1.52 -14.84 -1.32
CA ALA A 119 0.14 -14.90 -1.81
C ALA A 119 -0.21 -13.70 -2.71
N THR A 120 0.28 -12.50 -2.38
CA THR A 120 0.12 -11.32 -3.25
C THR A 120 0.88 -11.50 -4.56
N ASP A 121 2.14 -11.91 -4.51
CA ASP A 121 2.95 -12.16 -5.71
C ASP A 121 2.29 -13.20 -6.64
N LEU A 122 1.69 -14.24 -6.06
CA LEU A 122 0.92 -15.22 -6.83
C LEU A 122 -0.29 -14.60 -7.53
N ALA A 123 -1.01 -13.66 -6.89
CA ALA A 123 -2.15 -12.98 -7.49
C ALA A 123 -1.72 -12.07 -8.65
N GLU A 124 -0.63 -11.33 -8.50
CA GLU A 124 -0.05 -10.50 -9.55
C GLU A 124 0.43 -11.34 -10.73
N TYR A 125 1.13 -12.43 -10.47
CA TYR A 125 1.59 -13.39 -11.47
C TYR A 125 0.42 -13.99 -12.26
N LEU A 126 -0.64 -14.45 -11.59
CA LEU A 126 -1.84 -14.97 -12.25
C LEU A 126 -2.51 -13.90 -13.13
N GLY A 127 -2.55 -12.65 -12.66
CA GLY A 127 -3.04 -11.52 -13.46
C GLY A 127 -2.28 -11.35 -14.77
N THR A 128 -0.94 -11.41 -14.71
CA THR A 128 -0.09 -11.32 -15.90
C THR A 128 -0.32 -12.48 -16.87
N VAL A 129 -0.40 -13.72 -16.37
CA VAL A 129 -0.65 -14.91 -17.20
C VAL A 129 -1.99 -14.81 -17.92
N VAL A 130 -3.04 -14.40 -17.22
CA VAL A 130 -4.38 -14.22 -17.79
C VAL A 130 -4.40 -13.05 -18.78
N ALA A 131 -3.72 -11.94 -18.47
CA ALA A 131 -3.61 -10.80 -19.37
C ALA A 131 -2.92 -11.16 -20.70
N LEU A 132 -1.81 -11.92 -20.64
CA LEU A 132 -1.11 -12.40 -21.83
C LEU A 132 -2.00 -13.34 -22.68
N ASN A 133 -2.81 -14.17 -22.02
CA ASN A 133 -3.74 -15.05 -22.70
C ASN A 133 -4.85 -14.27 -23.43
N ILE A 134 -5.45 -13.27 -22.77
CA ILE A 134 -6.55 -12.48 -23.37
C ILE A 134 -6.05 -11.53 -24.46
N LEU A 135 -4.87 -10.91 -24.27
CA LEU A 135 -4.37 -9.89 -25.18
C LEU A 135 -3.71 -10.47 -26.44
N PHE A 136 -2.93 -11.54 -26.29
CA PHE A 136 -2.14 -12.11 -27.39
C PHE A 136 -2.60 -13.51 -27.81
N GLY A 137 -3.58 -14.11 -27.12
CA GLY A 137 -4.03 -15.48 -27.38
C GLY A 137 -3.00 -16.54 -27.02
N VAL A 138 -1.97 -16.20 -26.21
CA VAL A 138 -0.90 -17.13 -25.83
C VAL A 138 -1.47 -18.21 -24.91
N PRO A 139 -1.24 -19.51 -25.17
CA PRO A 139 -1.71 -20.57 -24.28
C PRO A 139 -1.17 -20.40 -22.85
N LEU A 140 -2.00 -20.70 -21.85
CA LEU A 140 -1.70 -20.44 -20.42
C LEU A 140 -0.33 -20.98 -19.97
N LEU A 141 0.08 -22.14 -20.47
CA LEU A 141 1.37 -22.73 -20.12
C LEU A 141 2.56 -21.86 -20.56
N TYR A 142 2.51 -21.30 -21.77
CA TYR A 142 3.57 -20.42 -22.26
C TYR A 142 3.50 -19.05 -21.58
N ALA A 143 2.30 -18.53 -21.35
CA ALA A 143 2.10 -17.28 -20.61
C ALA A 143 2.64 -17.37 -19.18
N ALA A 144 2.47 -18.51 -18.50
CA ALA A 144 3.07 -18.80 -17.20
C ALA A 144 4.60 -18.73 -17.23
N ILE A 145 5.23 -19.38 -18.22
CA ILE A 145 6.69 -19.33 -18.37
C ILE A 145 7.17 -17.89 -18.58
N PHE A 146 6.51 -17.13 -19.45
CA PHE A 146 6.85 -15.72 -19.68
C PHE A 146 6.67 -14.87 -18.42
N GLY A 147 5.59 -15.10 -17.66
CA GLY A 147 5.38 -14.46 -16.37
C GLY A 147 6.53 -14.73 -15.39
N ALA A 148 7.00 -15.97 -15.31
CA ALA A 148 8.10 -16.29 -14.40
C ALA A 148 9.40 -15.57 -14.79
N PHE A 149 9.66 -15.44 -16.10
CA PHE A 149 10.78 -14.67 -16.61
C PHE A 149 10.67 -13.17 -16.33
N ASP A 150 9.47 -12.59 -16.31
CA ASP A 150 9.29 -11.17 -16.00
C ASP A 150 9.67 -10.83 -14.55
N VAL A 151 9.35 -11.71 -13.60
CA VAL A 151 9.66 -11.51 -12.17
C VAL A 151 11.17 -11.53 -11.98
N LEU A 152 11.85 -12.50 -12.60
CA LEU A 152 13.31 -12.60 -12.62
C LEU A 152 13.97 -11.35 -13.23
N LEU A 153 13.38 -10.84 -14.32
CA LEU A 153 13.85 -9.63 -15.00
C LEU A 153 13.70 -8.40 -14.10
N LEU A 154 12.51 -8.18 -13.52
CA LEU A 154 12.22 -7.06 -12.62
C LEU A 154 13.13 -7.08 -11.39
N MET A 155 13.32 -8.25 -10.79
CA MET A 155 14.20 -8.44 -9.64
C MET A 155 15.66 -8.10 -9.97
N THR A 156 16.13 -8.44 -11.18
CA THR A 156 17.48 -8.08 -11.66
C THR A 156 17.60 -6.57 -11.93
N MET A 157 16.54 -5.93 -12.44
CA MET A 157 16.54 -4.49 -12.73
C MET A 157 16.53 -3.64 -11.45
N MET A 158 15.86 -4.11 -10.39
CA MET A 158 15.79 -3.40 -9.11
C MET A 158 17.16 -3.08 -8.50
N THR A 159 18.19 -3.89 -8.77
CA THR A 159 19.53 -3.71 -8.18
C THR A 159 20.31 -2.52 -8.76
N ARG A 160 19.99 -2.05 -9.98
CA ARG A 160 20.86 -1.08 -10.69
C ARG A 160 20.28 0.33 -10.82
N ARG A 161 18.98 0.52 -10.99
CA ARG A 161 18.37 1.87 -11.25
C ARG A 161 16.90 1.99 -10.81
N PHE A 162 16.67 2.17 -9.50
CA PHE A 162 15.33 2.33 -8.91
C PHE A 162 14.48 3.44 -9.57
N HIS A 163 15.07 4.59 -9.88
CA HIS A 163 14.34 5.73 -10.46
C HIS A 163 13.77 5.48 -11.87
N ILE A 164 14.39 4.60 -12.66
CA ILE A 164 13.89 4.29 -14.02
C ILE A 164 12.67 3.39 -13.90
N ILE A 165 12.72 2.40 -13.01
CA ILE A 165 11.61 1.49 -12.73
C ILE A 165 10.41 2.28 -12.23
N GLU A 166 10.62 3.21 -11.31
CA GLU A 166 9.59 4.13 -10.81
C GLU A 166 8.84 4.85 -11.95
N GLN A 167 9.57 5.37 -12.94
CA GLN A 167 8.97 6.04 -14.10
C GLN A 167 8.15 5.09 -14.98
N PHE A 168 8.62 3.86 -15.20
CA PHE A 168 7.86 2.86 -15.96
C PHE A 168 6.56 2.48 -15.25
N PHE A 169 6.61 2.23 -13.95
CA PHE A 169 5.40 1.95 -13.15
C PHE A 169 4.40 3.10 -13.22
N MET A 170 4.85 4.34 -13.03
CA MET A 170 3.99 5.53 -13.17
C MET A 170 3.35 5.62 -14.57
N LEU A 171 4.13 5.35 -15.62
CA LEU A 171 3.62 5.36 -17.00
C LEU A 171 2.54 4.29 -17.21
N PHE A 172 2.83 3.03 -16.85
CA PHE A 172 1.88 1.92 -17.05
C PHE A 172 0.60 2.11 -16.25
N THR A 173 0.69 2.54 -14.99
CA THR A 173 -0.51 2.82 -14.20
C THR A 173 -1.28 4.01 -14.75
N SER A 174 -0.60 5.04 -15.26
CA SER A 174 -1.29 6.17 -15.89
C SER A 174 -2.09 5.73 -17.12
N VAL A 175 -1.52 4.86 -17.97
CA VAL A 175 -2.23 4.28 -19.12
C VAL A 175 -3.44 3.48 -18.67
N LEU A 176 -3.31 2.67 -17.62
CA LEU A 176 -4.41 1.90 -17.05
C LEU A 176 -5.54 2.82 -16.54
N VAL A 177 -5.22 3.81 -15.72
CA VAL A 177 -6.20 4.75 -15.16
C VAL A 177 -6.92 5.52 -16.26
N LEU A 178 -6.18 6.03 -17.26
CA LEU A 178 -6.76 6.73 -18.40
C LEU A 178 -7.67 5.79 -19.23
N GLY A 179 -7.31 4.52 -19.37
CA GLY A 179 -8.14 3.51 -20.05
C GLY A 179 -9.47 3.26 -19.33
N ILE A 180 -9.45 3.14 -17.99
CA ILE A 180 -10.67 2.98 -17.19
C ILE A 180 -11.53 4.24 -17.26
N LEU A 181 -10.93 5.44 -17.16
CA LEU A 181 -11.65 6.71 -17.27
C LEU A 181 -12.31 6.86 -18.65
N TYR A 182 -11.61 6.48 -19.73
CA TYR A 182 -12.17 6.47 -21.07
C TYR A 182 -13.40 5.55 -21.16
N GLN A 183 -13.32 4.34 -20.60
CA GLN A 183 -14.47 3.43 -20.56
C GLN A 183 -15.66 4.02 -19.80
N LEU A 184 -15.43 4.68 -18.65
CA LEU A 184 -16.50 5.35 -17.90
C LEU A 184 -17.17 6.46 -18.72
N ILE A 185 -16.41 7.24 -19.49
CA ILE A 185 -16.95 8.30 -20.37
C ILE A 185 -17.79 7.71 -21.50
N VAL A 186 -17.37 6.59 -22.08
CA VAL A 186 -18.08 5.92 -23.18
C VAL A 186 -19.36 5.25 -22.68
N ILE A 187 -19.31 4.54 -21.56
CA ILE A 187 -20.44 3.81 -20.98
C ILE A 187 -21.50 4.78 -20.43
N LYS A 188 -21.11 5.97 -19.96
CA LYS A 188 -21.98 6.99 -19.33
C LYS A 188 -22.86 6.38 -18.24
N PRO A 189 -22.27 5.84 -17.15
CA PRO A 189 -23.05 5.27 -16.07
C PRO A 189 -23.90 6.34 -15.38
N ASP A 190 -25.02 5.91 -14.81
CA ASP A 190 -25.88 6.78 -14.00
C ASP A 190 -25.14 7.20 -12.72
N LEU A 191 -24.61 8.43 -12.74
CA LEU A 191 -23.87 9.01 -11.61
C LEU A 191 -24.75 9.14 -10.36
N GLY A 192 -26.08 9.28 -10.52
CA GLY A 192 -27.02 9.32 -9.41
C GLY A 192 -27.09 7.99 -8.67
N GLN A 193 -27.15 6.88 -9.41
CA GLN A 193 -27.11 5.54 -8.82
C GLN A 193 -25.77 5.22 -8.17
N ILE A 194 -24.66 5.62 -8.78
CA ILE A 194 -23.32 5.46 -8.18
C ILE A 194 -23.23 6.22 -6.86
N ALA A 195 -23.65 7.49 -6.84
CA ALA A 195 -23.61 8.31 -5.63
C ALA A 195 -24.50 7.74 -4.52
N PHE A 196 -25.70 7.27 -4.86
CA PHE A 196 -26.61 6.64 -3.90
C PHE A 196 -26.02 5.36 -3.31
N HIS A 197 -25.57 4.42 -4.14
CA HIS A 197 -25.01 3.16 -3.68
C HIS A 197 -23.57 3.25 -3.13
N SER A 198 -22.93 4.41 -3.25
CA SER A 198 -21.67 4.71 -2.55
C SER A 198 -21.88 4.86 -1.04
N VAL A 199 -23.08 5.25 -0.61
CA VAL A 199 -23.41 5.48 0.81
C VAL A 199 -24.41 4.46 1.34
N VAL A 200 -25.40 4.08 0.53
CA VAL A 200 -26.45 3.16 0.93
C VAL A 200 -26.11 1.75 0.47
N PRO A 201 -25.92 0.79 1.40
CA PRO A 201 -25.63 -0.59 1.02
C PRO A 201 -26.82 -1.20 0.26
N GLY A 202 -26.53 -1.90 -0.83
CA GLY A 202 -27.51 -2.71 -1.54
C GLY A 202 -27.99 -3.91 -0.72
N SER A 203 -28.86 -4.74 -1.30
CA SER A 203 -29.30 -5.98 -0.68
C SER A 203 -28.13 -6.93 -0.47
N LEU A 204 -27.85 -7.28 0.80
CA LEU A 204 -26.78 -8.19 1.19
C LEU A 204 -27.27 -9.63 1.16
N SER A 205 -27.18 -10.28 0.00
CA SER A 205 -27.27 -11.75 -0.09
C SER A 205 -25.99 -12.41 0.43
N THR A 206 -26.00 -13.72 0.63
CA THR A 206 -24.81 -14.48 1.05
C THR A 206 -23.63 -14.26 0.09
N ASP A 207 -23.88 -14.26 -1.22
CA ASP A 207 -22.85 -14.03 -2.24
C ASP A 207 -22.32 -12.60 -2.21
N ALA A 208 -23.20 -11.61 -1.98
CA ALA A 208 -22.80 -10.22 -1.80
C ALA A 208 -21.89 -10.07 -0.57
N LEU A 209 -22.21 -10.75 0.53
CA LEU A 209 -21.42 -10.69 1.75
C LEU A 209 -20.03 -11.28 1.54
N LEU A 210 -19.91 -12.41 0.82
CA LEU A 210 -18.63 -13.01 0.48
C LEU A 210 -17.76 -12.06 -0.35
N LEU A 211 -18.35 -11.37 -1.33
CA LEU A 211 -17.64 -10.37 -2.12
C LEU A 211 -17.24 -9.15 -1.28
N VAL A 212 -18.09 -8.68 -0.36
CA VAL A 212 -17.74 -7.57 0.55
C VAL A 212 -16.57 -7.95 1.45
N VAL A 213 -16.60 -9.15 2.04
CA VAL A 213 -15.48 -9.66 2.84
C VAL A 213 -14.23 -9.81 1.98
N GLY A 214 -14.37 -10.23 0.71
CA GLY A 214 -13.29 -10.27 -0.27
C GLY A 214 -12.68 -8.89 -0.54
N ILE A 215 -13.49 -7.89 -0.85
CA ILE A 215 -13.05 -6.50 -1.11
C ILE A 215 -12.30 -5.94 0.11
N ILE A 216 -12.89 -6.06 1.30
CA ILE A 216 -12.28 -5.55 2.53
C ILE A 216 -10.99 -6.31 2.86
N GLY A 217 -10.99 -7.63 2.71
CA GLY A 217 -9.86 -8.50 3.00
C GLY A 217 -8.68 -8.27 2.05
N ALA A 218 -8.94 -8.19 0.74
CA ALA A 218 -7.93 -7.96 -0.28
C ALA A 218 -7.27 -6.57 -0.17
N THR A 219 -8.02 -5.58 0.31
CA THR A 219 -7.52 -4.21 0.46
C THR A 219 -6.46 -4.08 1.57
N VAL A 220 -6.50 -4.90 2.63
CA VAL A 220 -5.51 -4.76 3.72
C VAL A 220 -4.28 -5.61 3.42
N MET A 221 -3.30 -5.02 2.73
CA MET A 221 -2.03 -5.65 2.35
C MET A 221 -0.96 -5.44 3.45
N PRO A 222 -0.57 -6.47 4.23
CA PRO A 222 0.39 -6.29 5.34
C PRO A 222 1.78 -5.87 4.86
N HIS A 223 2.24 -6.41 3.72
CA HIS A 223 3.54 -6.07 3.15
C HIS A 223 3.60 -4.59 2.73
N ALA A 224 2.52 -4.03 2.19
CA ALA A 224 2.43 -2.61 1.84
C ALA A 224 2.57 -1.70 3.07
N LEU A 225 2.00 -2.11 4.22
CA LEU A 225 2.19 -1.39 5.48
C LEU A 225 3.66 -1.41 5.92
N PHE A 226 4.35 -2.56 5.81
CA PHE A 226 5.77 -2.64 6.14
C PHE A 226 6.61 -1.72 5.26
N VAL A 227 6.39 -1.76 3.95
CA VAL A 227 7.09 -0.90 2.98
C VAL A 227 6.87 0.58 3.27
N HIS A 228 5.64 1.01 3.54
CA HIS A 228 5.36 2.42 3.81
C HIS A 228 6.03 2.92 5.10
N SER A 229 6.05 2.12 6.17
CA SER A 229 6.75 2.48 7.41
C SER A 229 8.27 2.59 7.20
N TRP A 230 8.86 1.66 6.45
CA TRP A 230 10.29 1.64 6.13
C TRP A 230 10.70 2.81 5.24
N LEU A 231 9.91 3.10 4.21
CA LEU A 231 10.17 4.19 3.28
C LEU A 231 10.04 5.55 3.96
N SER A 232 9.04 5.71 4.84
CA SER A 232 8.85 6.91 5.65
C SER A 232 10.02 7.16 6.61
N LYS A 233 10.51 6.11 7.28
CA LYS A 233 11.70 6.14 8.13
C LYS A 233 12.95 6.55 7.34
N ASN A 234 13.28 5.84 6.26
CA ASN A 234 14.50 6.10 5.48
C ASN A 234 14.52 7.50 4.87
N LYS A 235 13.36 8.04 4.50
CA LYS A 235 13.26 9.42 4.02
C LYS A 235 13.59 10.43 5.11
N MET A 236 13.25 10.17 6.37
CA MET A 236 13.64 11.04 7.49
C MET A 236 15.14 11.01 7.77
N ASP A 237 15.76 9.83 7.68
CA ASP A 237 17.20 9.69 7.81
C ASP A 237 17.94 10.49 6.73
N LEU A 238 17.44 10.46 5.49
CA LEU A 238 17.97 11.27 4.38
C LEU A 238 17.79 12.79 4.57
N MET A 239 16.78 13.23 5.33
CA MET A 239 16.58 14.65 5.67
C MET A 239 17.39 15.13 6.87
N GLY A 240 18.24 14.26 7.46
CA GLY A 240 19.05 14.60 8.63
C GLY A 240 18.23 14.81 9.92
N LYS A 241 16.94 14.46 9.92
CA LYS A 241 16.04 14.54 11.08
C LYS A 241 16.02 13.21 11.82
N LYS A 242 17.21 12.70 12.16
CA LYS A 242 17.36 11.42 12.86
C LYS A 242 16.77 11.57 14.26
N ILE A 243 15.79 10.74 14.59
CA ILE A 243 15.35 10.60 15.98
C ILE A 243 16.45 9.80 16.68
N PRO A 244 17.13 10.35 17.71
CA PRO A 244 18.14 9.59 18.44
C PRO A 244 17.49 8.34 19.04
N ASP A 245 17.98 7.16 18.71
CA ASP A 245 17.56 5.94 19.39
C ASP A 245 18.10 6.00 20.83
N PRO A 246 17.24 6.07 21.87
CA PRO A 246 17.71 6.11 23.25
C PRO A 246 18.48 4.84 23.66
N ASN A 247 18.38 3.76 22.89
CA ASN A 247 19.09 2.51 23.13
C ASN A 247 20.37 2.32 22.29
N ASN A 248 20.66 3.20 21.34
CA ASN A 248 21.92 3.14 20.58
C ASN A 248 22.93 4.15 21.14
N ARG A 249 23.46 3.84 22.33
CA ARG A 249 24.65 4.51 22.89
C ARG A 249 25.93 3.81 22.43
N TYR A 250 26.16 3.69 21.13
CA TYR A 250 27.49 3.46 20.53
C TYR A 250 27.48 3.98 19.09
#